data_AF-A0A3N4GHM1-F1
#
_entry.id   AF-A0A3N4GHM1-F1
#
_cell.length_a   1.000
_cell.length_b   1.000
_cell.length_c   1.000
_cell.angle_alpha   90.00
_cell.angle_beta   90.00
_cell.angle_gamma   90.00
#
_symmetry.space_group_name_H-M   'P 1'
#
loop_
_entity.id
_entity.type
_entity.pdbx_description
1 polymer ?
#
loop_
_entity_poly.entity_id
_entity_poly.type
_entity_poly.pdbx_seq_one_letter_code
_entity_poly.pdbx_strand_id
1 'polypeptide(L)'
;MCECKQWVDMTEDERDAEIEKVSALFVGLPAVVGAPLLMGPDYWVEVARHLVETGVRACADPIKHYVPGDSLDKSKAAGEWVYDVDDVPETYEERAKRLAVEQREQFLAAVAAKREAGELPPENATRQQRQAWRVKRAAQAESAAMDQTIAERAATDTLAGSPVERVAKSRSNRRKKKS
;
A
#
# COMPACT_ATOMS: atom_id res chain seq x y z
N MET A 1 13.15 -17.17 20.38
CA MET A 1 12.40 -18.32 19.84
C MET A 1 11.81 -19.04 21.04
N CYS A 2 10.48 -19.03 21.21
CA CYS A 2 9.84 -19.88 22.22
C CYS A 2 9.95 -21.33 21.74
N GLU A 3 10.51 -22.18 22.58
CA GLU A 3 10.69 -23.60 22.30
C GLU A 3 9.39 -24.33 22.70
N CYS A 4 8.63 -24.82 21.71
CA CYS A 4 7.38 -25.52 21.98
C CYS A 4 7.67 -26.89 22.60
N LYS A 5 7.26 -27.10 23.87
CA LYS A 5 7.35 -28.41 24.53
C LYS A 5 6.39 -29.42 23.89
N GLN A 6 6.81 -30.68 23.80
CA GLN A 6 5.92 -31.76 23.39
C GLN A 6 4.89 -32.04 24.49
N TRP A 7 3.69 -32.49 24.09
CA TRP A 7 2.59 -32.79 25.02
C TRP A 7 3.00 -33.70 26.19
N VAL A 8 3.80 -34.72 25.90
CA VAL A 8 4.27 -35.72 26.87
C VAL A 8 5.15 -35.08 27.96
N ASP A 9 5.86 -34.01 27.61
CA ASP A 9 6.81 -33.33 28.48
C ASP A 9 6.19 -32.13 29.23
N MET A 10 4.92 -31.83 28.97
CA MET A 10 4.19 -30.77 29.66
C MET A 10 3.54 -31.29 30.94
N THR A 11 3.61 -30.48 31.99
CA THR A 11 2.81 -30.65 33.21
C THR A 11 1.33 -30.39 32.96
N GLU A 12 0.45 -30.80 33.88
CA GLU A 12 -0.99 -30.58 33.78
C GLU A 12 -1.32 -29.08 33.71
N ASP A 13 -0.70 -28.28 34.59
CA ASP A 13 -0.85 -26.82 34.60
C ASP A 13 -0.42 -26.16 33.28
N GLU A 14 0.67 -26.64 32.67
CA GLU A 14 1.14 -26.13 31.37
C GLU A 14 0.19 -26.52 30.22
N ARG A 15 -0.43 -27.70 30.29
CA ARG A 15 -1.42 -28.14 29.31
C ARG A 15 -2.67 -27.30 29.42
N ASP A 16 -3.17 -27.08 30.64
CA ASP A 16 -4.36 -26.27 30.87
C ASP A 16 -4.15 -24.82 30.43
N ALA A 17 -2.97 -24.24 30.67
CA ALA A 17 -2.64 -22.91 30.18
C ALA A 17 -2.61 -22.82 28.63
N GLU A 18 -2.09 -23.84 27.94
CA GLU A 18 -2.13 -23.88 26.47
C GLU A 18 -3.55 -24.12 25.93
N ILE A 19 -4.34 -24.97 26.59
CA ILE A 19 -5.75 -25.21 26.25
C ILE A 19 -6.54 -23.92 26.39
N GLU A 20 -6.34 -23.17 27.47
CA GLU A 20 -7.01 -21.89 27.69
C GLU A 20 -6.69 -20.88 26.58
N LYS A 21 -5.40 -20.71 26.24
CA LYS A 21 -4.96 -19.84 25.14
C LYS A 21 -5.58 -20.23 23.81
N VAL A 22 -5.60 -21.52 23.48
CA VAL A 22 -6.20 -22.02 22.23
C VAL A 22 -7.72 -21.88 22.26
N SER A 23 -8.36 -22.08 23.42
CA SER A 23 -9.81 -21.94 23.57
C SER A 23 -10.29 -20.50 23.34
N ALA A 24 -9.50 -19.51 23.77
CA ALA A 24 -9.80 -18.10 23.60
C ALA A 24 -9.89 -17.70 22.11
N LEU A 25 -9.20 -18.41 21.20
CA LEU A 25 -9.30 -18.18 19.75
C LEU A 25 -10.73 -18.37 19.23
N PHE A 26 -11.53 -19.25 19.84
CA PHE A 26 -12.90 -19.51 19.42
C PHE A 26 -13.89 -18.46 19.93
N VAL A 27 -13.62 -17.86 21.09
CA VAL A 27 -14.47 -16.84 21.72
C VAL A 27 -14.45 -15.53 20.91
N GLY A 28 -13.34 -15.22 20.24
CA GLY A 28 -13.18 -14.00 19.44
C GLY A 28 -13.78 -14.03 18.03
N LEU A 29 -14.28 -15.19 17.56
CA LEU A 29 -14.76 -15.33 16.18
C LEU A 29 -16.27 -15.05 16.09
N PRO A 30 -16.70 -13.97 15.41
CA PRO A 30 -18.12 -13.70 15.20
C PRO A 30 -18.78 -14.87 14.44
N ALA A 31 -19.98 -15.25 14.87
CA ALA A 31 -20.76 -16.44 14.47
C ALA A 31 -20.31 -17.81 15.02
N VAL A 32 -19.11 -17.93 15.60
CA VAL A 32 -18.62 -19.17 16.23
C VAL A 32 -19.09 -19.28 17.69
N VAL A 33 -19.45 -18.14 18.31
CA VAL A 33 -19.93 -18.05 19.70
C VAL A 33 -21.22 -18.85 19.99
N GLY A 34 -21.96 -19.27 18.97
CA GLY A 34 -23.21 -20.04 19.14
C GLY A 34 -23.03 -21.55 19.37
N ALA A 35 -21.86 -22.13 19.08
CA ALA A 35 -21.68 -23.59 19.20
C ALA A 35 -21.86 -24.14 20.64
N PRO A 36 -21.41 -23.45 21.71
CA PRO A 36 -21.64 -23.91 23.08
C PRO A 36 -23.10 -23.92 23.50
N LEU A 37 -23.96 -23.11 22.86
CA LEU A 37 -25.41 -23.13 23.12
C LEU A 37 -26.09 -24.40 22.59
N LEU A 38 -25.46 -25.08 21.62
CA LEU A 38 -25.95 -26.32 21.03
C LEU A 38 -25.24 -27.55 21.59
N MET A 39 -23.93 -27.46 21.83
CA MET A 39 -23.07 -28.60 22.21
C MET A 39 -22.71 -28.64 23.70
N GLY A 40 -23.02 -27.59 24.46
CA GLY A 40 -22.69 -27.47 25.87
C GLY A 40 -21.59 -26.44 26.15
N PRO A 41 -21.52 -25.92 27.40
CA PRO A 41 -20.65 -24.80 27.77
C PRO A 41 -19.16 -25.11 27.61
N ASP A 42 -18.75 -26.37 27.80
CA ASP A 42 -17.35 -26.79 27.78
C ASP A 42 -16.85 -27.16 26.37
N TYR A 43 -17.71 -27.08 25.36
CA TYR A 43 -17.40 -27.54 24.00
C TYR A 43 -16.10 -26.97 23.45
N TRP A 44 -15.84 -25.67 23.64
CA TRP A 44 -14.61 -25.04 23.14
C TRP A 44 -13.35 -25.47 23.90
N VAL A 45 -13.48 -25.81 25.18
CA VAL A 45 -12.37 -26.33 25.98
C VAL A 45 -12.02 -27.75 25.51
N GLU A 46 -13.01 -28.58 25.23
CA GLU A 46 -12.80 -29.93 24.68
C GLU A 46 -12.17 -29.89 23.28
N VAL A 47 -12.65 -29.01 22.40
CA VAL A 47 -12.04 -28.80 21.07
C VAL A 47 -10.60 -28.32 21.19
N ALA A 48 -10.34 -27.34 22.07
CA ALA A 48 -8.99 -26.86 22.33
C ALA A 48 -8.08 -27.96 22.87
N ARG A 49 -8.56 -28.81 23.77
CA ARG A 49 -7.82 -30.00 24.26
C ARG A 49 -7.39 -30.91 23.12
N HIS A 50 -8.30 -31.26 22.22
CA HIS A 50 -7.94 -32.08 21.05
C HIS A 50 -6.97 -31.39 20.08
N LEU A 51 -7.07 -30.07 19.91
CA LEU A 51 -6.12 -29.33 19.09
C LEU A 51 -4.72 -29.31 19.72
N VAL A 52 -4.62 -29.15 21.04
CA VAL A 52 -3.34 -29.23 21.74
C VAL A 52 -2.80 -30.68 21.71
N GLU A 53 -3.64 -31.70 21.85
CA GLU A 53 -3.24 -33.11 21.70
C GLU A 53 -2.70 -33.42 20.29
N THR A 54 -3.27 -32.80 19.25
CA THR A 54 -2.84 -32.95 17.84
C THR A 54 -1.65 -32.09 17.45
N GLY A 55 -1.13 -31.27 18.38
CA GLY A 55 0.12 -30.52 18.20
C GLY A 55 -0.04 -29.03 17.92
N VAL A 56 -1.25 -28.47 18.00
CA VAL A 56 -1.46 -27.01 17.93
C VAL A 56 -0.86 -26.36 19.17
N ARG A 57 -0.08 -25.29 18.99
CA ARG A 57 0.56 -24.53 20.07
C ARG A 57 0.44 -23.04 19.79
N ALA A 58 0.39 -22.22 20.84
CA ALA A 58 0.60 -20.78 20.69
C ALA A 58 2.09 -20.54 20.38
N CYS A 59 2.40 -20.16 19.14
CA CYS A 59 3.79 -19.97 18.69
C CYS A 59 4.46 -18.69 19.24
N ALA A 60 3.68 -17.81 19.86
CA ALA A 60 4.13 -16.56 20.46
C ALA A 60 3.21 -16.21 21.63
N ASP A 61 3.71 -15.39 22.55
CA ASP A 61 2.88 -14.84 23.61
C ASP A 61 1.73 -14.03 22.98
N PRO A 62 0.49 -14.22 23.45
CA PRO A 62 -0.63 -13.44 22.96
C PRO A 62 -0.37 -11.95 23.16
N ILE A 63 -0.55 -11.16 22.10
CA ILE A 63 -0.52 -9.70 22.19
C ILE A 63 -1.81 -9.13 22.80
N LYS A 64 -2.80 -10.01 23.01
CA LYS A 64 -4.10 -9.72 23.61
C LYS A 64 -4.56 -10.91 24.44
N HIS A 65 -5.22 -10.62 25.55
CA HIS A 65 -6.01 -11.60 26.29
C HIS A 65 -7.50 -11.22 26.26
N TYR A 66 -8.35 -12.22 26.43
CA TYR A 66 -9.79 -12.03 26.55
C TYR A 66 -10.15 -11.84 28.03
N VAL A 67 -10.79 -10.71 28.36
CA VAL A 67 -11.36 -10.45 29.67
C VAL A 67 -12.85 -10.79 29.61
N PRO A 68 -13.33 -11.80 30.34
CA PRO A 68 -14.75 -12.17 30.32
C PRO A 68 -15.60 -11.04 30.90
N GLY A 69 -16.79 -10.83 30.32
CA GLY A 69 -17.79 -9.90 30.85
C GLY A 69 -18.32 -10.36 32.21
N ASP A 70 -18.72 -9.40 33.05
CA ASP A 70 -19.18 -9.63 34.42
C ASP A 70 -20.70 -9.82 34.54
N SER A 71 -21.44 -9.73 33.43
CA SER A 71 -22.89 -9.73 33.41
C SER A 71 -23.47 -10.76 32.44
N LEU A 72 -24.65 -11.29 32.78
CA LEU A 72 -25.45 -12.14 31.90
C LEU A 72 -26.27 -11.33 30.87
N ASP A 73 -26.28 -10.00 30.99
CA ASP A 73 -26.98 -9.13 30.04
C ASP A 73 -26.34 -9.22 28.66
N LYS A 74 -27.11 -9.54 27.61
CA LYS A 74 -26.61 -9.73 26.23
C LYS A 74 -25.65 -8.65 25.72
N SER A 75 -25.83 -7.39 26.15
CA SER A 75 -24.99 -6.26 25.74
C SER A 75 -23.69 -6.11 26.54
N LYS A 76 -23.57 -6.79 27.68
CA LYS A 76 -22.43 -6.76 28.62
C LYS A 76 -21.82 -8.15 28.88
N ALA A 77 -22.45 -9.19 28.34
CA ALA A 77 -22.00 -10.58 28.44
C ALA A 77 -20.86 -10.90 27.48
N ALA A 78 -20.73 -10.12 26.39
CA ALA A 78 -19.55 -10.18 25.56
C ALA A 78 -18.39 -9.53 26.33
N GLY A 79 -17.37 -10.33 26.65
CA GLY A 79 -16.12 -9.82 27.19
C GLY A 79 -15.34 -9.00 26.15
N GLU A 80 -14.19 -8.50 26.55
CA GLU A 80 -13.36 -7.62 25.73
C GLU A 80 -11.97 -8.21 25.47
N TRP A 81 -11.40 -7.86 24.32
CA TRP A 81 -10.03 -8.22 23.99
C TRP A 81 -9.10 -7.06 24.36
N VAL A 82 -8.32 -7.24 25.41
CA VAL A 82 -7.41 -6.24 25.96
C VAL A 82 -5.99 -6.52 25.45
N TYR A 83 -5.27 -5.46 25.07
CA TYR A 83 -3.86 -5.58 24.67
C TYR A 83 -2.96 -5.66 25.91
N ASP A 84 -2.01 -6.60 25.91
CA ASP A 84 -1.06 -6.81 27.02
C ASP A 84 0.15 -5.87 27.00
N VAL A 85 0.17 -4.90 26.08
CA VAL A 85 1.30 -4.00 25.84
C VAL A 85 0.85 -2.57 26.09
N ASP A 86 1.67 -1.79 26.82
CA ASP A 86 1.51 -0.33 26.99
C ASP A 86 1.60 0.44 25.66
N ASP A 87 2.13 -0.20 24.62
CA ASP A 87 2.18 0.33 23.26
C ASP A 87 0.81 0.14 22.60
N VAL A 88 -0.17 0.90 23.11
CA VAL A 88 -1.51 0.99 22.54
C VAL A 88 -1.34 1.26 21.05
N PRO A 89 -1.83 0.37 20.17
CA PRO A 89 -1.70 0.58 18.73
C PRO A 89 -2.26 1.95 18.37
N GLU A 90 -1.43 2.74 17.69
CA GLU A 90 -1.75 4.10 17.28
C GLU A 90 -3.18 4.17 16.73
N THR A 91 -3.99 5.01 17.36
CA THR A 91 -5.41 5.14 17.01
C THR A 91 -5.53 5.58 15.55
N TYR A 92 -6.68 5.30 14.94
CA TYR A 92 -6.91 5.70 13.55
C TYR A 92 -6.68 7.21 13.35
N GLU A 93 -7.07 8.04 14.31
CA GLU A 93 -6.93 9.49 14.25
C GLU A 93 -5.47 9.94 14.30
N GLU A 94 -4.66 9.33 15.17
CA GLU A 94 -3.22 9.61 15.29
C GLU A 94 -2.48 9.22 14.01
N ARG A 95 -2.80 8.03 13.48
CA ARG A 95 -2.26 7.55 12.21
C ARG A 95 -2.61 8.47 11.04
N ALA A 96 -3.87 8.93 10.98
CA ALA A 96 -4.32 9.85 9.94
C ALA A 96 -3.61 11.21 10.03
N LYS A 97 -3.38 11.72 11.26
CA LYS A 97 -2.62 12.97 11.48
C LYS A 97 -1.18 12.83 11.01
N ARG A 98 -0.49 11.73 11.36
CA ARG A 98 0.88 11.48 10.89
C ARG A 98 0.96 11.41 9.37
N LEU A 99 0.07 10.64 8.74
CA LEU A 99 0.00 10.54 7.27
C LEU A 99 -0.24 11.89 6.59
N ALA A 100 -1.09 12.74 7.16
CA ALA A 100 -1.33 14.08 6.62
C ALA A 100 -0.06 14.96 6.67
N VAL A 101 0.74 14.85 7.73
CA VAL A 101 2.04 15.55 7.85
C VAL A 101 3.02 15.02 6.81
N GLU A 102 3.18 13.70 6.72
CA GLU A 102 4.08 13.06 5.74
C GLU A 102 3.70 13.43 4.30
N GLN A 103 2.41 13.36 3.95
CA GLN A 103 1.93 13.73 2.61
C GLN A 103 2.20 15.21 2.31
N ARG A 104 2.02 16.10 3.29
CA ARG A 104 2.33 17.52 3.13
C ARG A 104 3.81 17.74 2.90
N GLU A 105 4.67 17.07 3.65
CA GLU A 105 6.12 17.17 3.49
C GLU A 105 6.58 16.64 2.14
N GLN A 106 6.09 15.48 1.72
CA GLN A 106 6.37 14.92 0.40
C GLN A 106 5.91 15.84 -0.73
N PHE A 107 4.71 16.44 -0.58
CA PHE A 107 4.21 17.41 -1.55
C PHE A 107 5.12 18.66 -1.62
N LEU A 108 5.52 19.21 -0.48
CA LEU A 108 6.42 20.37 -0.43
C LEU A 108 7.79 20.05 -1.02
N ALA A 109 8.34 18.88 -0.73
CA ALA A 109 9.60 18.41 -1.33
C ALA A 109 9.49 18.25 -2.85
N ALA A 110 8.39 17.67 -3.35
CA ALA A 110 8.15 17.56 -4.79
C ALA A 110 7.98 18.93 -5.47
N VAL A 111 7.32 19.88 -4.82
CA VAL A 111 7.20 21.27 -5.31
C VAL A 111 8.56 21.96 -5.34
N ALA A 112 9.38 21.78 -4.31
CA ALA A 112 10.75 22.31 -4.26
C ALA A 112 11.62 21.74 -5.38
N ALA A 113 11.63 20.42 -5.56
CA ALA A 113 12.36 19.77 -6.64
C ALA A 113 11.92 20.25 -8.03
N LYS A 114 10.61 20.42 -8.26
CA LYS A 114 10.09 21.00 -9.51
C LYS A 114 10.50 22.46 -9.72
N ARG A 115 10.65 23.24 -8.65
CA ARG A 115 11.17 24.61 -8.73
C ARG A 115 12.67 24.62 -9.05
N GLU A 116 13.47 23.75 -8.44
CA GLU A 116 14.90 23.61 -8.74
C GLU A 116 15.13 23.16 -10.19
N ALA A 117 14.29 22.24 -10.70
CA ALA A 117 14.29 21.82 -12.10
C ALA A 117 13.76 22.90 -13.07
N GLY A 118 13.27 24.05 -12.57
CA GLY A 118 12.73 25.15 -13.38
C GLY A 118 11.34 24.89 -13.96
N GLU A 119 10.66 23.81 -13.55
CA GLU A 119 9.31 23.44 -13.98
C GLU A 119 8.20 24.26 -13.33
N LEU A 120 8.51 25.03 -12.28
CA LEU A 120 7.58 25.92 -11.60
C LEU A 120 8.18 27.32 -11.47
N PRO A 121 7.36 28.38 -11.54
CA PRO A 121 7.84 29.73 -11.28
C PRO A 121 8.28 29.87 -9.80
N PRO A 122 9.22 30.79 -9.51
CA PRO A 122 9.66 31.03 -8.13
C PRO A 122 8.49 31.50 -7.26
N GLU A 123 8.55 31.19 -5.96
CA GLU A 123 7.45 31.44 -5.02
C GLU A 123 7.02 32.91 -5.01
N ASN A 124 8.01 33.81 -4.97
CA ASN A 124 7.84 35.25 -4.94
C ASN A 124 7.76 35.89 -6.34
N ALA A 125 7.49 35.10 -7.39
CA ALA A 125 7.40 35.61 -8.75
C ALA A 125 6.26 36.63 -8.90
N THR A 126 6.58 37.79 -9.46
CA THR A 126 5.59 38.79 -9.82
C THR A 126 4.64 38.27 -10.91
N ARG A 127 3.48 38.91 -11.06
CA ARG A 127 2.48 38.52 -12.08
C ARG A 127 3.06 38.49 -13.49
N GLN A 128 3.93 39.44 -13.82
CA GLN A 128 4.61 39.52 -15.11
C GLN A 128 5.60 38.36 -15.31
N GLN A 129 6.39 38.02 -14.28
CA GLN A 129 7.31 36.87 -14.32
C GLN A 129 6.58 35.54 -14.50
N ARG A 130 5.41 35.37 -13.85
CA ARG A 130 4.55 34.19 -14.04
C ARG A 130 3.97 34.10 -15.46
N GLN A 131 3.57 35.23 -16.05
CA GLN A 131 3.11 35.28 -17.43
C GLN A 131 4.23 34.92 -18.41
N ALA A 132 5.41 35.51 -18.25
CA ALA A 132 6.58 35.21 -19.08
C ALA A 132 7.00 33.73 -18.97
N TRP A 133 6.98 33.16 -17.76
CA TRP A 133 7.25 31.74 -17.55
C TRP A 133 6.23 30.85 -18.29
N ARG A 134 4.93 31.17 -18.24
CA ARG A 134 3.89 30.41 -18.97
C ARG A 134 4.12 30.42 -20.48
N VAL A 135 4.44 31.58 -21.05
CA VAL A 135 4.72 31.73 -22.49
C VAL A 135 5.96 30.93 -22.87
N LYS A 136 7.03 31.02 -22.07
CA LYS A 136 8.26 30.25 -22.30
C LYS A 136 8.01 28.74 -22.27
N ARG A 137 7.21 28.27 -21.31
CA ARG A 137 6.88 26.85 -21.17
C ARG A 137 5.98 26.33 -22.30
N ALA A 138 5.03 27.15 -22.76
CA ALA A 138 4.19 26.82 -23.92
C ALA A 138 5.05 26.66 -25.18
N ALA A 139 5.97 27.61 -25.43
CA ALA A 139 6.89 27.52 -26.55
C ALA A 139 7.81 26.28 -26.50
N GLN A 140 8.32 25.92 -25.30
CA GLN A 140 9.12 24.70 -25.10
C GLN A 140 8.31 23.41 -25.33
N ALA A 141 7.03 23.40 -24.94
CA ALA A 141 6.15 22.27 -25.19
C ALA A 141 5.83 22.12 -26.69
N GLU A 142 5.60 23.23 -27.39
CA GLU A 142 5.40 23.26 -28.84
C GLU A 142 6.65 22.77 -29.59
N SER A 143 7.86 23.20 -29.18
CA SER A 143 9.09 22.71 -29.79
C SER A 143 9.31 21.22 -29.54
N ALA A 144 9.07 20.74 -28.31
CA ALA A 144 9.20 19.31 -27.99
C ALA A 144 8.17 18.45 -28.76
N ALA A 145 6.94 18.94 -28.93
CA ALA A 145 5.94 18.28 -29.77
C ALA A 145 6.38 18.24 -31.25
N MET A 146 6.96 19.32 -31.75
CA MET A 146 7.49 19.37 -33.10
C MET A 146 8.66 18.39 -33.29
N ASP A 147 9.58 18.31 -32.33
CA ASP A 147 10.68 17.33 -32.34
C ASP A 147 10.18 15.88 -32.31
N GLN A 148 9.14 15.59 -31.52
CA GLN A 148 8.48 14.29 -31.51
C GLN A 148 7.87 13.96 -32.88
N THR A 149 7.15 14.89 -33.51
CA THR A 149 6.58 14.65 -34.85
C THR A 149 7.67 14.46 -35.91
N ILE A 150 8.81 15.13 -35.79
CA ILE A 150 9.97 14.93 -36.68
C ILE A 150 10.57 13.55 -36.46
N ALA A 151 10.74 13.11 -35.21
CA ALA A 151 11.26 11.79 -34.87
C ALA A 151 10.33 10.66 -35.38
N GLU A 152 9.02 10.81 -35.22
CA GLU A 152 8.02 9.87 -35.73
C GLU A 152 8.02 9.79 -37.27
N ARG A 153 8.16 10.93 -37.94
CA ARG A 153 8.27 10.99 -39.42
C ARG A 153 9.58 10.39 -39.94
N ALA A 154 10.68 10.58 -39.20
CA ALA A 154 11.96 9.94 -39.50
C ALA A 154 11.91 8.42 -39.29
N ALA A 155 11.21 7.95 -38.25
CA ALA A 155 11.03 6.53 -37.96
C ALA A 155 10.11 5.80 -38.96
N THR A 156 9.21 6.53 -39.63
CA THR A 156 8.27 5.97 -40.62
C THR A 156 8.76 6.06 -42.08
N ASP A 157 10.01 6.47 -42.31
CA ASP A 157 10.69 6.56 -43.63
C ASP A 157 9.87 7.29 -44.72
N THR A 158 9.08 8.29 -44.34
CA THR A 158 8.26 9.09 -45.26
C THR A 158 9.01 10.29 -45.88
N LEU A 159 10.35 10.32 -45.76
CA LEU A 159 11.20 11.28 -46.47
C LEU A 159 11.42 10.93 -47.96
N ALA A 160 10.96 9.75 -48.41
CA ALA A 160 10.92 9.40 -49.83
C ALA A 160 9.83 10.21 -50.55
N GLY A 161 10.22 11.27 -51.28
CA GLY A 161 9.30 12.05 -52.13
C GLY A 161 9.14 13.54 -51.80
N SER A 162 9.96 14.08 -50.89
CA SER A 162 10.06 15.53 -50.66
C SER A 162 10.25 16.29 -51.98
N PRO A 163 9.62 17.48 -52.17
CA PRO A 163 9.76 18.28 -53.40
C PRO A 163 11.21 18.52 -53.82
N VAL A 164 12.14 18.51 -52.84
CA VAL A 164 13.58 18.68 -53.05
C VAL A 164 14.18 17.54 -53.88
N GLU A 165 13.75 16.28 -53.68
CA GLU A 165 14.22 15.13 -54.47
C GLU A 165 13.71 15.14 -55.91
N ARG A 166 12.48 15.61 -56.15
CA ARG A 166 11.91 15.73 -57.51
C ARG A 166 12.63 16.78 -58.35
N VAL A 167 13.11 17.87 -57.73
CA VAL A 167 13.92 18.89 -58.40
C VAL A 167 15.34 18.37 -58.71
N ALA A 168 15.91 17.53 -57.86
CA ALA A 168 17.22 16.92 -58.09
C ALA A 168 17.20 15.89 -59.25
N LYS A 169 16.16 15.03 -59.33
CA LYS A 169 16.00 14.06 -60.43
C LYS A 169 15.62 14.70 -61.77
N SER A 170 14.89 15.81 -61.79
CA SER A 170 14.56 16.50 -63.05
C SER A 170 15.77 17.23 -63.66
N ARG A 171 16.70 17.73 -62.82
CA ARG A 171 17.96 18.34 -63.27
C ARG A 171 18.96 17.34 -63.84
N SER A 172 19.04 16.13 -63.28
CA SER A 172 19.97 15.09 -63.77
C SER A 172 19.54 14.50 -65.13
N ASN A 173 18.24 14.29 -65.35
CA ASN A 173 17.72 13.77 -66.61
C ASN A 173 17.84 14.76 -67.78
N ARG A 174 17.85 16.07 -67.51
CA ARG A 174 18.06 17.10 -68.55
C ARG A 174 19.51 17.19 -69.04
N ARG A 175 20.48 16.80 -68.20
CA ARG A 175 21.92 16.78 -68.54
C ARG A 175 22.32 15.57 -69.39
N LYS A 176 21.66 14.42 -69.21
CA LYS A 176 21.94 13.20 -69.99
C LYS A 176 21.40 13.21 -71.42
N LYS A 177 20.49 14.12 -71.77
CA LYS A 177 19.86 14.20 -73.10
C LYS A 177 20.58 15.12 -74.09
N LYS A 178 21.73 15.71 -73.70
CA LYS A 178 22.53 16.66 -74.49
C LYS A 178 23.98 16.20 -74.74
N SER A 179 24.28 14.93 -74.48
CA SER A 179 25.56 14.29 -74.81
C SER A 179 25.36 13.21 -75.85
#